data_AF-A0AAE1JZ69-F1
#
_entry.id   AF-A0AAE1JZ69-F1
#
_cell.length_a   1.000
_cell.length_b   1.000
_cell.length_c   1.000
_cell.angle_alpha   90.00
_cell.angle_beta   90.00
_cell.angle_gamma   90.00
#
_symmetry.space_group_name_H-M   'P 1'
#
loop_
_entity.id
_entity.type
_entity.pdbx_description
1 polymer ?
#
loop_
_entity_poly.entity_id
_entity_poly.type
_entity_poly.pdbx_seq_one_letter_code
_entity_poly.pdbx_strand_id
1 'polypeptide(L)'
;MEGENNAQPRRRTIRDVTRSDVTNDPFNITCPNLEVNFELKGPLLNSLPRFHGLEKEDLCSHLNALHVASSNMKHVGAHLDDVKLKVFYFTLEGKA
;
A
#
# COMPACT_ATOMS: atom_id res chain seq x y z
N MET A 1 -38.77 12.24 -2.07
CA MET A 1 -37.69 12.30 -3.09
C MET A 1 -36.43 12.66 -2.33
N GLU A 2 -35.73 11.66 -1.82
CA GLU A 2 -34.48 11.86 -1.07
C GLU A 2 -33.33 11.40 -1.97
N GLY A 3 -32.38 12.32 -2.18
CA GLY A 3 -31.31 12.21 -3.16
C GLY A 3 -30.35 11.09 -2.83
N GLU A 4 -30.06 10.28 -3.84
CA GLU A 4 -29.11 9.18 -3.79
C GLU A 4 -27.70 9.71 -3.55
N ASN A 5 -27.10 9.25 -2.45
CA ASN A 5 -25.75 9.58 -2.03
C ASN A 5 -24.72 9.03 -3.04
N ASN A 6 -24.32 9.87 -3.99
CA ASN A 6 -23.17 9.59 -4.84
C ASN A 6 -21.88 9.71 -4.00
N ALA A 7 -21.44 8.60 -3.40
CA ALA A 7 -20.17 8.51 -2.72
C ALA A 7 -19.02 8.56 -3.76
N GLN A 8 -18.69 9.77 -4.23
CA GLN A 8 -17.47 9.99 -4.98
C GLN A 8 -16.26 9.74 -4.08
N PRO A 9 -15.21 9.04 -4.55
CA PRO A 9 -14.00 8.85 -3.77
C PRO A 9 -13.39 10.22 -3.48
N ARG A 10 -13.41 10.63 -2.21
CA ARG A 10 -12.82 11.89 -1.77
C ARG A 10 -11.35 11.93 -2.15
N ARG A 11 -11.02 12.70 -3.19
CA ARG A 11 -9.64 13.01 -3.56
C ARG A 11 -9.03 13.88 -2.46
N ARG A 12 -8.22 13.26 -1.60
CA ARG A 12 -7.40 14.00 -0.63
C ARG A 12 -6.31 14.75 -1.39
N THR A 13 -6.19 16.05 -1.18
CA THR A 13 -5.09 16.85 -1.72
C THR A 13 -3.91 16.85 -0.73
N ILE A 14 -2.71 17.17 -1.21
CA ILE A 14 -1.53 17.31 -0.34
C ILE A 14 -1.81 18.29 0.80
N ARG A 15 -2.54 19.38 0.52
CA ARG A 15 -2.91 20.38 1.53
C ARG A 15 -3.82 19.81 2.62
N ASP A 16 -4.68 18.86 2.28
CA ASP A 16 -5.58 18.23 3.27
C ASP A 16 -4.82 17.30 4.20
N VAL A 17 -3.80 16.60 3.68
CA VAL A 17 -2.93 15.72 4.48
C VAL A 17 -2.10 16.53 5.47
N THR A 18 -1.54 17.66 5.04
CA THR A 18 -0.74 18.55 5.90
C THR A 18 -1.55 19.36 6.92
N ARG A 19 -2.88 19.41 6.79
CA ARG A 19 -3.78 20.10 7.72
C ARG A 19 -4.24 19.22 8.89
N SER A 20 -3.94 17.93 8.84
CA SER A 20 -4.15 17.01 9.95
C SER A 20 -3.25 17.48 11.12
N ASP A 21 -3.86 17.78 12.25
CA ASP A 21 -3.28 18.25 13.52
C ASP A 21 -2.38 17.22 14.23
N VAL A 22 -1.90 16.23 13.50
CA VAL A 22 -0.84 15.34 13.95
C VAL A 22 0.40 16.21 14.10
N THR A 23 1.01 16.21 15.28
CA THR A 23 2.37 16.70 15.48
C THR A 23 3.28 15.89 14.56
N ASN A 24 3.38 16.33 13.32
CA ASN A 24 4.08 15.66 12.23
C ASN A 24 5.56 15.91 12.50
N ASP A 25 6.17 14.96 13.22
CA ASP A 25 7.61 14.83 13.16
C ASP A 25 7.95 14.69 11.67
N PRO A 26 8.77 15.58 11.09
CA PRO A 26 9.08 15.54 9.66
C PRO A 26 9.66 14.20 9.18
N PHE A 27 10.00 13.28 10.10
CA PHE A 27 10.52 11.95 9.82
C PHE A 27 9.60 10.78 10.17
N ASN A 28 8.40 10.99 10.75
CA ASN A 28 7.59 9.87 11.22
C ASN A 28 6.61 9.31 10.18
N ILE A 29 7.05 8.27 9.46
CA ILE A 29 6.09 7.33 8.85
C ILE A 29 5.55 6.45 9.97
N THR A 30 4.33 6.74 10.43
CA THR A 30 3.64 5.84 11.35
C THR A 30 3.11 4.67 10.53
N CYS A 31 3.82 3.55 10.53
CA CYS A 31 3.26 2.29 10.05
C CYS A 31 2.16 1.87 11.04
N PRO A 32 0.88 1.83 10.65
CA PRO A 32 -0.16 1.34 11.54
C PRO A 32 0.22 -0.07 12.01
N ASN A 33 0.00 -0.36 13.30
CA ASN A 33 0.27 -1.69 13.83
C ASN A 33 -0.60 -2.70 13.06
N LEU A 34 0.04 -3.42 12.14
CA LEU A 34 -0.63 -4.25 11.17
C LEU A 34 -0.89 -5.65 11.76
N GLU A 35 -1.66 -5.70 12.85
CA GLU A 35 -2.31 -6.92 13.38
C GLU A 35 -3.45 -7.39 12.46
N VAL A 36 -3.18 -7.34 11.17
CA VAL A 36 -4.14 -7.67 10.12
C VAL A 36 -3.79 -9.06 9.62
N ASN A 37 -4.71 -9.99 9.88
CA ASN A 37 -4.63 -11.37 9.42
C ASN A 37 -5.04 -11.43 7.94
N PHE A 38 -4.11 -11.20 7.03
CA PHE A 38 -4.29 -11.55 5.63
C PHE A 38 -3.45 -12.77 5.26
N GLU A 39 -4.01 -13.63 4.42
CA GLU A 39 -3.31 -14.82 3.95
C GLU A 39 -2.72 -14.55 2.56
N LEU A 40 -1.40 -14.58 2.48
CA LEU A 40 -0.69 -14.56 1.21
C LEU A 40 -0.31 -15.99 0.84
N LYS A 41 -0.97 -16.56 -0.16
CA LYS A 41 -0.70 -17.94 -0.60
C LYS A 41 0.74 -18.04 -1.11
N GLY A 42 1.44 -19.13 -0.76
CA GLY A 42 2.83 -19.38 -1.19
C GLY A 42 3.09 -19.21 -2.71
N PRO A 43 2.22 -19.72 -3.61
CA PRO A 43 2.37 -19.49 -5.04
C PRO A 43 2.31 -18.01 -5.44
N LEU A 44 1.56 -17.19 -4.70
CA LEU A 44 1.44 -15.75 -4.94
C LEU A 44 2.70 -15.02 -4.48
N LEU A 45 3.26 -15.38 -3.32
CA LEU A 45 4.56 -14.88 -2.84
C LEU A 45 5.67 -15.05 -3.87
N ASN A 46 5.72 -16.21 -4.53
CA ASN A 46 6.71 -16.51 -5.56
C ASN A 46 6.48 -15.74 -6.87
N SER A 47 5.27 -15.24 -7.10
CA SER A 47 4.92 -14.47 -8.30
C SER A 47 5.06 -12.95 -8.13
N LEU A 48 5.32 -12.48 -6.91
CA LEU A 48 5.48 -11.05 -6.66
C LEU A 48 6.73 -10.52 -7.37
N PRO A 49 6.65 -9.30 -7.94
CA PRO A 49 7.85 -8.64 -8.44
C PRO A 49 8.85 -8.46 -7.28
N ARG A 50 10.15 -8.58 -7.56
CA ARG A 50 11.22 -8.30 -6.60
C ARG A 50 11.88 -6.97 -6.92
N PHE A 51 12.28 -6.25 -5.88
CA PHE A 51 12.95 -4.98 -5.96
C PHE A 51 14.24 -5.06 -5.16
N HIS A 52 15.37 -4.91 -5.83
CA HIS A 52 16.69 -5.09 -5.25
C HIS A 52 17.38 -3.77 -4.87
N GLY A 53 16.76 -2.64 -5.22
CA GLY A 53 17.29 -1.30 -5.00
C GLY A 53 18.46 -0.97 -5.93
N LEU A 54 18.51 -1.57 -7.12
CA LEU A 54 19.57 -1.30 -8.09
C LEU A 54 19.30 0.01 -8.84
N GLU A 55 20.35 0.70 -9.30
CA GLU A 55 20.22 1.99 -10.02
C GLU A 55 19.36 1.91 -11.30
N LYS A 56 19.23 0.71 -11.88
CA LYS A 56 18.41 0.43 -13.06
C LYS A 56 16.95 0.09 -12.74
N GLU A 57 16.63 -0.17 -11.47
CA GLU A 57 15.27 -0.50 -11.03
C GLU A 57 14.54 0.79 -10.65
N ASP A 58 13.35 0.99 -11.21
CA ASP A 58 12.52 2.15 -10.92
C ASP A 58 11.45 1.79 -9.88
N LEU A 59 11.46 2.52 -8.76
CA LEU A 59 10.51 2.31 -7.66
C LEU A 59 9.06 2.55 -8.11
N CYS A 60 8.81 3.53 -8.99
CA CYS A 60 7.46 3.82 -9.46
C CYS A 60 6.88 2.65 -10.29
N SER A 61 7.69 2.10 -11.19
CA SER A 61 7.33 0.94 -12.00
C SER A 61 7.11 -0.30 -11.14
N HIS A 62 7.93 -0.50 -10.11
CA HIS A 62 7.75 -1.58 -9.14
C HIS A 62 6.44 -1.45 -8.36
N LEU A 63 6.12 -0.26 -7.85
CA LEU A 63 4.86 0.00 -7.15
C LEU A 63 3.63 -0.26 -8.03
N ASN A 64 3.72 0.06 -9.33
CA ASN A 64 2.65 -0.24 -10.28
C ASN A 64 2.50 -1.76 -10.51
N ALA A 65 3.60 -2.48 -10.71
CA ALA A 65 3.58 -3.94 -10.84
C ALA A 65 3.00 -4.61 -9.59
N LEU A 66 3.39 -4.13 -8.40
CA LEU A 66 2.86 -4.59 -7.12
C LEU A 66 1.36 -4.29 -6.97
N HIS A 67 0.89 -3.12 -7.41
CA HIS A 67 -0.53 -2.77 -7.40
C HIS A 67 -1.35 -3.80 -8.20
N VAL A 68 -0.88 -4.16 -9.40
CA VAL A 68 -1.54 -5.16 -10.26
C VAL A 68 -1.51 -6.54 -9.59
N ALA A 69 -0.35 -6.97 -9.07
CA ALA A 69 -0.19 -8.27 -8.42
C ALA A 69 -1.05 -8.42 -7.14
N SER A 70 -1.30 -7.33 -6.41
CA SER A 70 -2.07 -7.33 -5.16
C SER A 70 -3.57 -7.10 -5.33
N SER A 71 -4.03 -6.65 -6.50
CA SER A 71 -5.44 -6.31 -6.74
C SER A 71 -6.41 -7.48 -6.54
N ASN A 72 -5.94 -8.73 -6.71
CA ASN A 72 -6.75 -9.94 -6.56
C ASN A 72 -6.57 -10.63 -5.19
N MET A 73 -5.83 -10.01 -4.26
CA MET A 73 -5.60 -10.60 -2.94
C MET A 73 -6.86 -10.54 -2.09
N LYS A 74 -7.33 -11.70 -1.63
CA LYS A 74 -8.39 -11.76 -0.62
C LYS A 74 -7.83 -11.30 0.71
N HIS A 75 -8.48 -10.32 1.29
CA HIS A 75 -8.15 -9.78 2.60
C HIS A 75 -9.45 -9.63 3.40
N VAL A 76 -9.43 -10.11 4.64
CA VAL A 76 -10.60 -10.06 5.54
C VAL A 76 -10.23 -9.13 6.69
N GLY A 77 -11.00 -8.05 6.87
CA GLY A 77 -10.77 -7.09 7.95
C GLY A 77 -9.56 -6.15 7.75
N ALA A 78 -8.88 -6.20 6.61
CA ALA A 78 -7.77 -5.32 6.25
C ALA A 78 -8.22 -4.17 5.35
N HIS A 79 -7.58 -3.00 5.43
CA HIS A 79 -7.62 -2.07 4.30
C HIS A 79 -6.69 -2.57 3.18
N LEU A 80 -7.07 -2.38 1.91
CA LEU A 80 -6.24 -2.83 0.79
C LEU A 80 -4.84 -2.19 0.80
N ASP A 81 -4.73 -0.94 1.24
CA ASP A 81 -3.45 -0.22 1.30
C ASP A 81 -2.52 -0.80 2.37
N ASP A 82 -3.07 -1.27 3.49
CA ASP A 82 -2.34 -1.95 4.55
C ASP A 82 -1.75 -3.28 4.05
N VAL A 83 -2.56 -4.05 3.33
CA VAL A 83 -2.12 -5.30 2.68
C VAL A 83 -1.02 -4.99 1.67
N LYS A 84 -1.20 -3.98 0.82
CA LYS A 84 -0.20 -3.55 -0.16
C LYS A 84 1.13 -3.17 0.48
N LEU A 85 1.10 -2.46 1.61
CA LEU A 85 2.32 -2.10 2.34
C LEU A 85 3.06 -3.35 2.84
N LYS A 86 2.34 -4.35 3.38
CA LYS A 86 2.97 -5.59 3.84
C LYS A 86 3.45 -6.48 2.70
N VAL A 87 2.74 -6.51 1.57
CA VAL A 87 3.20 -7.19 0.35
C VAL A 87 4.43 -6.49 -0.23
N PHE A 88 4.50 -5.16 -0.19
CA PHE A 88 5.68 -4.40 -0.59
C PHE A 88 6.91 -4.84 0.20
N TYR A 89 6.83 -4.99 1.52
CA TYR A 89 7.94 -5.50 2.31
C TYR A 89 8.44 -6.88 1.84
N PHE A 90 7.55 -7.78 1.39
CA PHE A 90 7.94 -9.08 0.82
C PHE A 90 8.59 -8.98 -0.58
N THR A 91 8.41 -7.85 -1.27
CA THR A 91 9.04 -7.62 -2.57
C THR A 91 10.47 -7.10 -2.46
N LEU A 92 10.88 -6.59 -1.30
CA LEU A 92 12.22 -6.03 -1.10
C LEU A 92 13.24 -7.17 -0.96
N GLU A 93 14.35 -7.03 -1.69
CA GLU A 93 15.49 -7.94 -1.64
C GLU A 93 16.81 -7.17 -1.75
N GLY A 94 17.94 -7.83 -1.43
CA GLY A 94 19.26 -7.25 -1.64
C GLY A 94 19.53 -6.01 -0.77
N LYS A 95 19.77 -4.87 -1.40
CA LYS A 95 20.11 -3.59 -0.74
C LYS A 95 18.90 -2.68 -0.49
N ALA A 96 17.73 -3.09 -0.97
CA ALA A 96 16.49 -2.34 -0.82
C ALA A 96 16.00 -2.26 0.63
#